data_AF-A0A9D5KB11-F1
#
_entry.id   AF-A0A9D5KB11-F1
#
_cell.length_a   1.000
_cell.length_b   1.000
_cell.length_c   1.000
_cell.angle_alpha   90.00
_cell.angle_beta   90.00
_cell.angle_gamma   90.00
#
_symmetry.space_group_name_H-M   'P 1'
#
loop_
_entity.id
_entity.type
_entity.pdbx_description
1 polymer ?
#
loop_
_entity_poly.entity_id
_entity_poly.type
_entity_poly.pdbx_seq_one_letter_code
_entity_poly.pdbx_strand_id
1 'polypeptide(L)'
;MKIVMFIIVGAVFLAGIFFAAFNSGTPPPMATVRFFGVHEVSVVLLGFICFGIGLVSMILFTIADEINLRAKIRRLRGQKEKMQKEINALRNLPLASEILTKDTETEPEEME
;
A
#
# COMPACT_ATOMS: atom_id res chain seq x y z
N MET A 1 -4.91 -9.63 -4.98
CA MET A 1 -5.99 -9.29 -4.02
C MET A 1 -6.86 -10.49 -3.67
N LYS A 2 -7.56 -11.13 -4.62
CA LYS A 2 -8.45 -12.29 -4.32
C LYS A 2 -7.73 -13.44 -3.60
N ILE A 3 -6.53 -13.82 -4.07
CA ILE A 3 -5.73 -14.89 -3.46
C ILE A 3 -5.31 -14.55 -2.02
N VAL A 4 -4.84 -13.32 -1.78
CA VAL A 4 -4.48 -12.85 -0.43
C VAL A 4 -5.69 -12.84 0.49
N MET A 5 -6.86 -12.42 -0.01
CA MET A 5 -8.11 -12.47 0.73
C MET A 5 -8.51 -13.92 1.08
N PHE A 6 -8.38 -14.87 0.15
CA PHE A 6 -8.64 -16.28 0.42
C PHE A 6 -7.65 -16.88 1.43
N ILE A 7 -6.38 -16.47 1.41
CA ILE A 7 -5.38 -16.88 2.40
C ILE A 7 -5.76 -16.36 3.79
N ILE A 8 -6.15 -15.08 3.91
CA ILE A 8 -6.58 -14.50 5.18
C ILE A 8 -7.84 -15.21 5.70
N VAL A 9 -8.85 -15.39 4.86
CA VAL A 9 -10.09 -16.10 5.24
C VAL A 9 -9.78 -17.54 5.67
N GLY A 10 -8.92 -18.24 4.93
CA GLY A 10 -8.47 -19.59 5.29
C GLY A 10 -7.73 -19.63 6.63
N ALA A 11 -6.83 -18.67 6.88
CA ALA A 11 -6.11 -18.57 8.15
C ALA A 11 -7.04 -18.30 9.34
N VAL A 12 -8.05 -17.45 9.17
CA VAL A 12 -9.09 -17.19 10.19
C VAL A 12 -9.91 -18.44 10.48
N PHE A 13 -10.29 -19.17 9.43
CA PHE A 13 -11.06 -20.40 9.57
C PHE A 13 -10.25 -21.50 10.29
N LEU A 14 -8.98 -21.67 9.91
CA LEU A 14 -8.04 -22.57 10.58
C LEU A 14 -7.84 -22.18 12.05
N ALA A 15 -7.64 -20.89 12.35
CA ALA A 15 -7.51 -20.42 13.72
C ALA A 15 -8.77 -20.73 14.55
N GLY A 16 -9.98 -20.55 13.98
CA GLY A 16 -11.24 -20.90 14.63
C GLY A 16 -11.39 -22.40 14.90
N ILE A 17 -11.01 -23.26 13.95
CA ILE A 17 -11.03 -24.73 14.11
C ILE A 17 -10.03 -25.16 15.19
N PHE A 18 -8.80 -24.65 15.13
CA PHE A 18 -7.75 -24.97 16.09
C PHE A 18 -8.17 -24.54 17.50
N PHE A 19 -8.77 -23.37 17.61
CA PHE A 19 -9.31 -22.84 18.84
C PHE A 19 -10.45 -23.70 19.42
N ALA A 20 -11.40 -24.13 18.58
CA ALA A 20 -12.49 -25.01 19.00
C ALA A 20 -11.97 -26.39 19.44
N ALA A 21 -10.99 -26.95 18.73
CA ALA A 21 -10.38 -28.23 19.07
C ALA A 21 -9.67 -28.19 20.42
N PHE A 22 -8.85 -27.16 20.68
CA PHE A 22 -8.10 -27.01 21.93
C PHE A 22 -8.97 -26.72 23.16
N ASN A 23 -10.17 -26.17 22.96
CA ASN A 23 -11.10 -25.83 24.05
C ASN A 23 -12.24 -26.84 24.24
N SER A 24 -12.26 -27.94 23.49
CA SER A 24 -13.37 -28.92 23.51
C SER A 24 -13.42 -29.83 24.75
N GLY A 25 -12.35 -29.91 25.55
CA GLY A 25 -12.19 -30.90 26.61
C GLY A 25 -12.03 -30.37 28.05
N THR A 26 -11.97 -29.06 28.25
CA THR A 26 -11.77 -28.45 29.58
C THR A 26 -12.84 -27.41 29.88
N PRO A 27 -13.40 -27.36 31.10
CA PRO A 27 -14.22 -26.23 31.50
C PRO A 27 -13.38 -24.97 31.36
N PRO A 28 -13.82 -23.98 30.57
CA PRO A 28 -12.96 -22.89 30.20
C PRO A 28 -12.66 -22.02 31.43
N PRO A 29 -11.44 -21.51 31.59
CA PRO A 29 -11.13 -20.57 32.64
C PRO A 29 -12.00 -19.32 32.50
N MET A 30 -12.56 -18.86 33.61
CA MET A 30 -13.39 -17.67 33.67
C MET A 30 -12.53 -16.45 34.03
N ALA A 31 -12.76 -15.34 33.36
CA ALA A 31 -12.19 -14.04 33.66
C ALA A 31 -13.30 -13.10 34.13
N THR A 32 -13.02 -12.37 35.20
CA THR A 32 -13.90 -11.28 35.64
C THR A 32 -13.56 -10.03 34.84
N VAL A 33 -14.50 -9.58 34.00
CA VAL A 33 -14.38 -8.34 33.23
C VAL A 33 -15.24 -7.27 33.91
N ARG A 34 -14.65 -6.08 34.09
CA ARG A 34 -15.35 -4.92 34.64
C ARG A 34 -15.66 -3.91 33.54
N PHE A 35 -16.74 -4.16 32.81
CA PHE A 35 -17.21 -3.29 31.74
C PHE A 35 -18.71 -3.10 31.90
N PHE A 36 -19.16 -1.89 32.29
CA PHE A 36 -20.55 -1.60 32.69
C PHE A 36 -21.15 -2.51 33.79
N GLY A 37 -20.30 -3.17 34.58
CA GLY A 37 -20.73 -4.14 35.59
C GLY A 37 -19.62 -5.15 35.87
N VAL A 38 -19.89 -6.10 36.77
CA VAL A 38 -19.01 -7.27 36.99
C VAL A 38 -19.61 -8.44 36.23
N HIS A 39 -18.87 -8.93 35.23
CA HIS A 39 -19.28 -10.06 34.41
C HIS A 39 -18.20 -11.14 34.46
N GLU A 40 -18.61 -12.38 34.70
CA GLU A 40 -17.73 -13.54 34.50
C GLU A 40 -17.89 -14.02 33.07
N VAL A 41 -16.79 -13.97 32.33
CA VAL A 41 -16.76 -14.29 30.91
C VAL A 41 -15.66 -15.31 30.70
N SER A 42 -15.94 -16.32 29.89
CA SER A 42 -14.91 -17.28 29.50
C SER A 42 -13.72 -16.55 28.86
N VAL A 43 -12.50 -16.84 29.31
CA VAL A 43 -11.25 -16.31 28.74
C VAL A 43 -11.17 -16.61 27.24
N VAL A 44 -11.72 -17.75 26.85
CA VAL A 44 -11.86 -18.22 25.47
C VAL A 44 -12.71 -17.22 24.68
N LEU A 45 -13.91 -16.90 25.17
CA LEU A 45 -14.79 -15.91 24.54
C LEU A 45 -14.13 -14.54 24.45
N LEU A 46 -13.47 -14.10 25.53
CA LEU A 46 -12.76 -12.82 25.56
C LEU A 46 -11.62 -12.77 24.52
N GLY A 47 -10.84 -13.83 24.41
CA GLY A 47 -9.77 -13.96 23.41
C GLY A 47 -10.31 -13.91 21.99
N PHE A 48 -11.45 -14.55 21.72
CA PHE A 48 -12.09 -14.53 20.41
C PHE A 48 -12.61 -13.12 20.04
N ILE A 49 -13.18 -12.39 21.00
CA ILE A 49 -13.63 -11.01 20.81
C ILE A 49 -12.42 -10.10 20.51
N CYS A 50 -11.34 -10.20 21.28
CA CYS A 50 -10.12 -9.43 21.05
C CYS A 50 -9.51 -9.72 19.68
N PHE A 51 -9.46 -11.00 19.28
CA PHE A 51 -9.01 -11.42 17.96
C PHE A 51 -9.89 -10.80 16.85
N GLY A 52 -11.21 -10.88 17.00
CA GLY A 52 -12.16 -10.29 16.05
C GLY A 52 -11.96 -8.78 15.88
N ILE A 53 -11.78 -8.04 16.98
CA ILE A 53 -11.51 -6.59 16.94
C ILE A 53 -10.18 -6.30 16.23
N GLY A 54 -9.12 -7.05 16.54
CA GLY A 54 -7.83 -6.92 15.87
C GLY A 54 -7.95 -7.15 14.36
N LEU A 55 -8.75 -8.13 13.95
CA LEU A 55 -8.94 -8.47 12.55
C LEU A 55 -9.72 -7.39 11.79
N VAL A 56 -10.80 -6.88 12.38
CA VAL A 56 -11.55 -5.75 11.83
C VAL A 56 -10.65 -4.53 11.69
N SER A 57 -9.83 -4.24 12.70
CA SER A 57 -8.89 -3.12 12.69
C SER A 57 -7.87 -3.27 11.57
N MET A 58 -7.29 -4.47 11.41
CA MET A 58 -6.34 -4.76 10.32
C MET A 58 -6.99 -4.56 8.94
N ILE A 59 -8.22 -5.04 8.74
CA ILE A 59 -8.95 -4.85 7.47
C ILE A 59 -9.12 -3.36 7.18
N LEU A 60 -9.53 -2.56 8.17
CA LEU A 60 -9.72 -1.12 8.01
C LEU A 60 -8.40 -0.42 7.61
N PHE A 61 -7.29 -0.74 8.28
CA PHE A 61 -5.98 -0.20 7.91
C PHE A 61 -5.56 -0.58 6.49
N THR A 62 -5.77 -1.84 6.10
CA THR A 62 -5.41 -2.32 4.76
C THR A 62 -6.21 -1.61 3.67
N ILE A 63 -7.50 -1.34 3.90
CA ILE A 63 -8.35 -0.58 2.97
C ILE A 63 -7.85 0.86 2.85
N ALA A 64 -7.51 1.51 3.98
CA ALA A 64 -6.98 2.86 3.97
C ALA A 64 -5.66 2.95 3.18
N ASP A 65 -4.77 1.98 3.37
CA ASP A 65 -3.49 1.91 2.64
C ASP A 65 -3.69 1.67 1.14
N GLU A 66 -4.63 0.80 0.74
CA GLU A 66 -4.99 0.58 -0.65
C GLU A 66 -5.42 1.87 -1.35
N ILE A 67 -6.23 2.70 -0.68
CA ILE A 67 -6.68 4.00 -1.21
C ILE A 67 -5.49 4.95 -1.38
N ASN A 68 -4.63 5.05 -0.36
CA ASN A 68 -3.43 5.88 -0.41
C ASN A 68 -2.47 5.42 -1.52
N LEU A 69 -2.34 4.11 -1.72
CA LEU A 69 -1.48 3.54 -2.74
C LEU A 69 -2.00 3.85 -4.16
N ARG A 70 -3.32 3.75 -4.37
CA ARG A 70 -3.97 4.15 -5.64
C ARG A 70 -3.77 5.63 -5.94
N ALA A 71 -3.89 6.49 -4.93
CA ALA A 71 -3.63 7.92 -5.07
C ALA A 71 -2.17 8.20 -5.46
N LYS A 72 -1.21 7.51 -4.81
CA LYS A 72 0.22 7.61 -5.16
C LYS A 72 0.49 7.15 -6.59
N ILE A 73 -0.07 6.03 -7.03
CA ILE A 73 0.10 5.52 -8.41
C ILE A 73 -0.37 6.57 -9.43
N ARG A 74 -1.53 7.19 -9.20
CA ARG A 74 -2.06 8.23 -10.10
C ARG A 74 -1.13 9.45 -10.16
N ARG A 75 -0.59 9.89 -9.02
CA ARG A 75 0.37 11.01 -8.96
C ARG A 75 1.68 10.69 -9.67
N LEU A 76 2.26 9.51 -9.42
CA LEU A 76 3.51 9.08 -10.04
C LEU A 76 3.37 8.95 -11.57
N ARG A 77 2.24 8.45 -12.06
CA ARG A 77 1.98 8.35 -13.51
C ARG A 77 1.96 9.74 -14.18
N GLY A 78 1.32 10.72 -13.54
CA GLY A 78 1.32 12.10 -14.04
C GLY A 78 2.71 12.75 -14.05
N GLN A 79 3.53 12.49 -13.02
CA GLN A 79 4.91 12.97 -12.98
C GLN A 79 5.76 12.34 -14.09
N LYS A 80 5.62 11.03 -14.34
CA LYS A 80 6.31 10.34 -15.43
C LYS A 80 5.95 10.95 -16.79
N GLU A 81 4.67 11.18 -17.07
CA GLU A 81 4.23 11.78 -18.33
C GLU A 81 4.75 13.21 -18.51
N LYS A 82 4.82 14.00 -17.44
CA LYS A 82 5.37 15.36 -17.48
C LYS A 82 6.87 15.35 -17.78
N MET A 83 7.66 14.54 -17.08
CA MET A 83 9.10 14.39 -17.34
C MET A 83 9.37 13.86 -18.75
N GLN A 84 8.55 12.94 -19.26
CA GLN A 84 8.67 12.44 -20.63
C GLN A 84 8.44 13.55 -21.67
N LYS A 85 7.46 14.44 -21.43
CA LYS A 85 7.20 15.60 -22.29
C LYS A 85 8.32 16.63 -22.24
N GLU A 86 8.90 16.87 -21.07
CA GLU A 86 10.06 17.77 -20.92
C GLU A 86 11.28 17.23 -21.70
N ILE A 87 11.58 15.94 -21.59
CA ILE A 87 12.65 15.31 -22.39
C ILE A 87 12.36 15.43 -23.89
N ASN A 88 11.13 15.16 -24.34
CA ASN A 88 10.78 15.28 -25.76
C ASN A 88 10.82 16.73 -26.26
N ALA A 89 10.44 17.70 -25.43
CA ALA A 89 10.54 19.11 -25.77
C ALA A 89 12.01 19.56 -25.90
N LEU A 90 12.88 19.11 -24.98
CA LEU A 90 14.32 19.34 -25.05
C LEU A 90 14.97 18.69 -26.27
N ARG A 91 14.48 17.52 -26.70
CA ARG A 91 14.97 16.84 -27.91
C ARG A 91 14.51 17.48 -29.21
N ASN A 92 13.35 18.14 -29.20
CA ASN A 92 12.78 18.82 -30.36
C ASN A 92 13.02 20.34 -30.34
N LEU A 93 13.80 20.84 -29.38
CA LEU A 93 14.23 22.22 -29.37
C LEU A 93 15.14 22.45 -30.59
N PRO A 94 14.86 23.45 -31.44
CA PRO A 94 15.68 23.78 -32.59
C PRO A 94 16.98 24.43 -32.09
N LEU A 95 17.92 23.62 -31.62
CA LEU A 95 19.21 24.08 -31.13
C LEU A 95 20.40 23.52 -31.90
N ALA A 96 20.18 22.79 -33.00
CA ALA A 96 21.27 22.18 -33.75
C ALA A 96 21.54 22.84 -35.10
N SER A 97 20.57 23.44 -35.79
CA SER A 97 20.80 23.95 -37.15
C SER A 97 21.37 25.37 -37.18
N GLU A 98 21.05 26.22 -36.20
CA GLU A 98 21.39 27.65 -36.26
C GLU A 98 22.70 28.00 -35.53
N ILE A 99 23.14 27.17 -34.58
CA ILE A 99 24.42 27.34 -33.90
C ILE A 99 25.57 26.81 -34.78
N LEU A 100 25.35 25.74 -35.56
CA LEU A 100 26.38 25.18 -36.44
C LEU A 100 26.69 26.07 -37.66
N THR A 101 25.73 26.86 -38.15
CA THR A 101 25.95 27.77 -39.29
C THR A 101 26.67 29.06 -38.90
N LYS A 102 26.57 29.49 -37.63
CA LYS A 102 27.16 30.76 -37.19
C LYS A 102 28.67 30.66 -36.94
N ASP A 103 29.17 29.46 -36.64
CA ASP A 103 30.60 29.23 -36.45
C ASP A 103 31.35 29.00 -37.77
N THR A 104 30.65 28.82 -38.91
CA THR A 104 31.27 28.58 -40.23
C THR A 104 31.44 29.84 -41.09
N GLU A 105 30.86 30.98 -40.72
CA GLU A 105 30.93 32.24 -41.49
C GLU A 105 31.94 33.27 -40.94
N THR A 106 32.66 32.97 -39.85
CA THR A 106 33.61 33.89 -39.20
C THR A 106 35.08 33.46 -39.25
N GLU A 107 35.53 32.85 -40.35
CA GLU A 107 36.94 32.94 -40.75
C GLU A 107 37.09 34.10 -41.74
N PRO A 108 37.57 35.29 -41.31
CA PRO A 108 37.94 36.32 -42.26
C PRO A 108 39.18 35.85 -43.03
N GLU A 109 39.08 35.92 -44.36
CA GLU A 109 40.22 35.96 -45.26
C GLU A 109 41.20 37.05 -44.79
N GLU A 110 42.25 36.68 -44.06
CA GLU A 110 43.45 37.50 -43.98
C GLU A 110 44.20 37.36 -45.31
N MET A 111 43.81 38.23 -46.25
CA MET A 111 44.67 38.69 -47.34
C MET A 111 45.82 39.53 -46.74
N GLU A 112 47.06 39.04 -46.87
CA GLU A 112 48.22 39.71 -47.51
C GLU A 112 49.51 38.88 -47.35
#